data_AF-A0A9R1V500-F1
#
_entry.id   AF-A0A9R1V500-F1
#
_cell.length_a   1.000
_cell.length_b   1.000
_cell.length_c   1.000
_cell.angle_alpha   90.00
_cell.angle_beta   90.00
_cell.angle_gamma   90.00
#
_symmetry.space_group_name_H-M   'P 1'
#
loop_
_entity.id
_entity.type
_entity.pdbx_description
1 polymer ?
#
loop_
_entity_poly.entity_id
_entity_poly.type
_entity_poly.pdbx_seq_one_letter_code
_entity_poly.pdbx_strand_id
1 'polypeptide(L)'
;METVETLTLDLRAGGNSKFNLEVLFCTFPNITSLCFKPRVWSEFEVWCGNIGLKGVKRFCGYLSVVDPLMIFALVDCVLEECFNCVEISLLIHRSVASDVSKRFITRCMAEWPEVKWTWGIWEEEREDYWMTGEQLL
;
A
#
# COMPACT_ATOMS: atom_id res chain seq x y z
N MET A 1 -8.80 -5.84 -26.41
CA MET A 1 -9.01 -5.88 -24.96
C MET A 1 -8.26 -4.71 -24.38
N GLU A 2 -8.92 -3.84 -23.63
CA GLU A 2 -8.23 -2.77 -22.89
C GLU A 2 -7.38 -3.41 -21.79
N THR A 3 -6.09 -3.12 -21.79
CA THR A 3 -5.16 -3.57 -20.75
C THR A 3 -5.12 -2.50 -19.66
N VAL A 4 -5.64 -2.83 -18.47
CA VAL A 4 -5.54 -1.96 -17.30
C VAL A 4 -4.16 -2.14 -16.68
N GLU A 5 -3.29 -1.15 -16.87
CA GLU A 5 -1.92 -1.17 -16.31
C GLU A 5 -1.85 -0.56 -14.91
N THR A 6 -2.75 0.37 -14.60
CA THR A 6 -2.84 1.05 -13.30
C THR A 6 -4.23 0.87 -12.72
N LEU A 7 -4.30 0.31 -11.51
CA LEU A 7 -5.54 0.13 -10.77
C LEU A 7 -5.49 0.92 -9.47
N THR A 8 -6.48 1.80 -9.27
CA THR A 8 -6.74 2.43 -7.97
C THR A 8 -8.03 1.89 -7.41
N LEU A 9 -7.96 1.31 -6.22
CA LEU A 9 -9.12 0.86 -5.47
C LEU A 9 -9.55 1.97 -4.53
N ASP A 10 -10.82 2.35 -4.63
CA ASP A 10 -11.47 3.32 -3.76
C ASP A 10 -12.86 2.80 -3.39
N LEU A 11 -13.02 2.41 -2.13
CA LEU A 11 -14.26 1.82 -1.64
C LEU A 11 -15.19 2.91 -1.11
N ARG A 12 -16.37 3.03 -1.73
CA ARG A 12 -17.46 3.85 -1.21
C ARG A 12 -18.16 3.12 -0.06
N ALA A 13 -18.75 3.88 0.86
CA ALA A 13 -19.49 3.33 1.99
C ALA A 13 -20.61 2.37 1.53
N GLY A 14 -20.65 1.16 2.11
CA GLY A 14 -21.76 0.21 1.94
C GLY A 14 -21.44 -1.14 1.27
N GLY A 15 -20.19 -1.38 0.84
CA GLY A 15 -19.78 -2.68 0.30
C GLY A 15 -19.04 -3.53 1.33
N ASN A 16 -19.70 -4.56 1.90
CA ASN A 16 -19.07 -5.56 2.79
C ASN A 16 -18.41 -6.71 2.00
N SER A 17 -17.81 -6.42 0.84
CA SER A 17 -17.11 -7.44 0.06
C SER A 17 -15.64 -7.39 0.41
N LYS A 18 -15.25 -8.26 1.35
CA LYS A 18 -13.85 -8.55 1.56
C LYS A 18 -13.22 -9.12 0.30
N PHE A 19 -11.97 -8.77 0.03
CA PHE A 19 -11.25 -9.25 -1.14
C PHE A 19 -9.78 -9.47 -0.80
N ASN A 20 -9.11 -10.27 -1.62
CA ASN A 20 -7.68 -10.54 -1.54
C ASN A 20 -7.00 -10.20 -2.87
N LEU A 21 -5.68 -10.32 -2.92
CA LEU A 21 -4.91 -10.05 -4.14
C LEU A 21 -5.24 -11.03 -5.28
N GLU A 22 -5.51 -12.30 -4.98
CA GLU A 22 -5.86 -13.31 -5.99
C GLU A 22 -7.04 -12.86 -6.86
N VAL A 23 -8.14 -12.45 -6.22
CA VAL A 23 -9.36 -12.00 -6.92
C VAL A 23 -9.08 -10.78 -7.80
N LEU A 24 -8.29 -9.83 -7.30
CA LEU A 24 -7.92 -8.62 -8.06
C LEU A 24 -7.13 -8.98 -9.32
N PHE A 25 -6.12 -9.82 -9.22
CA PHE A 25 -5.26 -10.14 -10.36
C PHE A 25 -5.91 -11.12 -11.34
N CYS A 26 -6.79 -12.02 -10.89
CA CYS A 26 -7.64 -12.79 -11.80
C CYS A 26 -8.55 -11.87 -12.65
N THR A 27 -9.03 -10.78 -12.06
CA THR A 27 -9.87 -9.79 -12.76
C THR A 27 -9.02 -8.89 -13.67
N PHE A 28 -7.81 -8.53 -13.22
CA PHE A 28 -6.93 -7.58 -13.87
C PHE A 28 -5.49 -8.12 -13.97
N PRO A 29 -5.23 -9.06 -14.89
CA PRO A 29 -3.96 -9.80 -14.93
C PRO A 29 -2.74 -8.98 -15.38
N ASN A 30 -2.95 -7.80 -15.97
CA ASN A 30 -1.88 -6.97 -16.54
C ASN A 30 -1.54 -5.74 -15.70
N ILE A 31 -1.97 -5.70 -14.43
CA ILE A 31 -1.65 -4.56 -13.55
C ILE A 31 -0.15 -4.52 -13.28
N THR A 32 0.43 -3.35 -13.50
CA THR A 32 1.82 -3.04 -13.13
C THR A 32 1.90 -2.02 -12.00
N SER A 33 0.83 -1.28 -11.75
CA SER A 33 0.72 -0.29 -10.67
C SER A 33 -0.58 -0.47 -9.90
N LEU A 34 -0.50 -0.67 -8.59
CA LEU A 34 -1.65 -0.86 -7.72
C LEU A 34 -1.69 0.25 -6.66
N CYS A 35 -2.86 0.87 -6.44
CA CYS A 35 -3.05 1.90 -5.42
C CYS A 35 -4.26 1.60 -4.54
N PHE A 36 -4.06 1.57 -3.23
CA PHE A 36 -5.10 1.39 -2.23
C PHE A 36 -5.41 2.70 -1.51
N LYS A 37 -6.66 3.16 -1.64
CA LYS A 37 -7.20 4.29 -0.86
C LYS A 37 -7.51 3.88 0.60
N PRO A 38 -7.68 4.84 1.52
CA PRO A 38 -7.93 4.63 2.95
C PRO A 38 -8.75 3.41 3.35
N ARG A 39 -9.94 3.26 2.77
CA ARG A 39 -10.93 2.25 3.16
C ARG A 39 -10.60 0.85 2.65
N VAL A 40 -9.73 0.75 1.65
CA VAL A 40 -9.37 -0.53 1.04
C VAL A 40 -8.69 -1.44 2.06
N TRP A 41 -7.87 -0.86 2.93
CA TRP A 41 -7.11 -1.61 3.93
C TRP A 41 -7.97 -2.32 4.97
N SER A 42 -9.14 -1.79 5.33
CA SER A 42 -10.03 -2.44 6.30
C SER A 42 -10.81 -3.62 5.71
N GLU A 43 -11.01 -3.62 4.39
CA GLU A 43 -11.72 -4.68 3.67
C GLU A 43 -10.78 -5.71 3.02
N PHE A 44 -9.47 -5.44 3.06
CA PHE A 44 -8.46 -6.31 2.50
C PHE A 44 -8.18 -7.49 3.44
N GLU A 45 -8.42 -8.71 2.95
CA GLU A 45 -8.03 -9.92 3.68
C GLU A 45 -6.58 -10.27 3.38
N VAL A 46 -5.77 -10.27 4.45
CA VAL A 46 -4.38 -10.72 4.37
C VAL A 46 -4.39 -12.23 4.14
N TRP A 47 -4.23 -12.63 2.89
CA TRP A 47 -3.94 -14.00 2.53
C TRP A 47 -2.73 -14.03 1.60
N CYS A 48 -1.60 -14.43 2.17
CA CYS A 48 -0.36 -14.65 1.43
C CYS A 48 -0.36 -16.14 1.07
N GLY A 49 -0.57 -16.40 -0.22
CA GLY A 49 -0.88 -17.72 -0.78
C GLY A 49 0.01 -18.05 -1.96
N ASN A 50 1.22 -17.48 -2.04
CA ASN A 50 2.23 -17.76 -3.05
C ASN A 50 1.65 -17.75 -4.47
N ILE A 51 0.81 -16.74 -4.75
CA ILE A 51 0.02 -16.63 -5.98
C ILE A 51 0.94 -16.24 -7.15
N GLY A 52 2.18 -15.82 -6.85
CA GLY A 52 3.22 -15.57 -7.83
C GLY A 52 2.86 -14.40 -8.73
N LEU A 53 2.57 -13.25 -8.13
CA LEU A 53 1.99 -12.08 -8.79
C LEU A 53 3.08 -11.28 -9.48
N LYS A 54 3.56 -11.80 -10.61
CA LYS A 54 4.79 -11.35 -11.30
C LYS A 54 4.70 -9.97 -11.95
N GLY A 55 3.55 -9.28 -11.93
CA GLY A 55 3.30 -8.10 -12.76
C GLY A 55 3.52 -6.76 -12.06
N VAL A 56 3.21 -6.67 -10.77
CA VAL A 56 3.18 -5.38 -10.06
C VAL A 56 4.59 -4.92 -9.76
N LYS A 57 4.91 -3.73 -10.27
CA LYS A 57 6.20 -3.05 -10.08
C LYS A 57 6.10 -1.90 -9.09
N ARG A 58 4.91 -1.32 -8.97
CA ARG A 58 4.63 -0.17 -8.11
C ARG A 58 3.41 -0.42 -7.24
N PHE A 59 3.56 -0.16 -5.96
CA PHE A 59 2.45 -0.17 -5.01
C PHE A 59 2.33 1.20 -4.34
N CYS A 60 1.09 1.68 -4.19
CA CYS A 60 0.76 2.91 -3.52
C CYS A 60 -0.33 2.70 -2.47
N GLY A 61 -0.22 3.35 -1.32
CA GLY A 61 -1.08 3.05 -0.18
C GLY A 61 -1.36 4.25 0.71
N TYR A 62 -2.64 4.55 0.94
CA TYR A 62 -3.10 5.62 1.84
C TYR A 62 -3.55 5.05 3.19
N LEU A 63 -2.85 5.38 4.27
CA LEU A 63 -3.00 4.77 5.59
C LEU A 63 -3.76 5.69 6.53
N SER A 64 -4.91 5.25 7.08
CA SER A 64 -5.83 6.11 7.89
C SER A 64 -5.97 5.70 9.34
N VAL A 65 -5.72 4.42 9.67
CA VAL A 65 -5.98 3.85 10.99
C VAL A 65 -4.81 2.94 11.32
N VAL A 66 -3.92 3.45 12.17
CA VAL A 66 -2.58 2.91 12.36
C VAL A 66 -2.62 1.95 13.53
N ASP A 67 -3.01 0.71 13.24
CA ASP A 67 -2.31 -0.41 13.87
C ASP A 67 -1.05 -0.65 13.03
N PRO A 68 0.13 -0.19 13.49
CA PRO A 68 1.37 -0.37 12.74
C PRO A 68 1.70 -1.83 12.47
N LEU A 69 1.26 -2.76 13.32
CA LEU A 69 1.53 -4.18 13.15
C LEU A 69 0.69 -4.75 12.02
N MET A 70 -0.60 -4.38 11.97
CA MET A 70 -1.49 -4.79 10.88
C MET A 70 -1.00 -4.24 9.54
N ILE A 71 -0.68 -2.95 9.47
CA ILE A 71 -0.17 -2.34 8.23
C ILE A 71 1.18 -2.94 7.84
N PHE A 72 2.06 -3.23 8.80
CA PHE A 72 3.33 -3.88 8.50
C PHE A 72 3.12 -5.27 7.89
N ALA A 73 2.23 -6.09 8.46
CA ALA A 73 1.89 -7.41 7.92
C ALA A 73 1.26 -7.33 6.52
N LEU A 74 0.47 -6.29 6.26
CA LEU A 74 -0.09 -6.03 4.94
C LEU A 74 0.99 -5.70 3.89
N VAL A 75 1.92 -4.82 4.26
CA VAL A 75 3.05 -4.43 3.39
C VAL A 75 3.95 -5.64 3.12
N ASP A 76 4.23 -6.44 4.15
CA ASP A 76 4.97 -7.70 4.05
C ASP A 76 4.29 -8.64 3.05
N CYS A 77 2.99 -8.88 3.19
CA CYS A 77 2.22 -9.71 2.27
C CYS A 77 2.25 -9.19 0.81
N VAL A 78 2.14 -7.87 0.62
CA VAL A 78 2.24 -7.28 -0.72
C VAL A 78 3.62 -7.51 -1.32
N LEU A 79 4.69 -7.38 -0.53
CA LEU A 79 6.07 -7.60 -0.98
C LEU A 79 6.37 -9.07 -1.28
N GLU A 80 5.87 -9.99 -0.44
CA GLU A 80 6.00 -11.44 -0.67
C GLU A 80 5.29 -11.86 -1.96
N GLU A 81 4.05 -11.42 -2.15
CA GLU A 81 3.24 -11.80 -3.30
C GLU A 81 3.66 -11.09 -4.59
N CYS A 82 4.07 -9.82 -4.47
CA CYS A 82 4.52 -9.00 -5.58
C CYS A 82 6.06 -8.87 -5.56
N PHE A 83 6.79 -9.98 -5.65
CA PHE A 83 8.26 -9.99 -5.60
C PHE A 83 8.98 -9.10 -6.65
N ASN A 84 8.29 -8.65 -7.69
CA ASN A 84 8.80 -7.68 -8.68
C ASN A 84 8.50 -6.21 -8.31
N CYS A 85 7.85 -5.98 -7.18
CA CYS A 85 7.49 -4.66 -6.69
C CYS A 85 8.73 -3.97 -6.13
N VAL A 86 9.26 -3.04 -6.92
CA VAL A 86 10.50 -2.33 -6.62
C VAL A 86 10.25 -0.92 -6.09
N GLU A 87 9.05 -0.37 -6.30
CA GLU A 87 8.67 0.98 -5.86
C GLU A 87 7.44 0.92 -4.94
N ILE A 88 7.59 1.38 -3.70
CA ILE A 88 6.48 1.47 -2.75
C ILE A 88 6.30 2.92 -2.30
N SER A 89 5.08 3.43 -2.45
CA SER A 89 4.65 4.74 -1.98
C SER A 89 3.62 4.59 -0.87
N LEU A 90 3.93 5.03 0.35
CA LEU A 90 2.97 5.01 1.46
C LEU A 90 2.72 6.43 1.97
N LEU A 91 1.44 6.81 2.02
CA LEU A 91 0.99 8.08 2.56
C LEU A 91 0.33 7.82 3.91
N ILE A 92 0.85 8.44 4.96
CA ILE A 92 0.32 8.31 6.33
C ILE A 92 -0.63 9.47 6.60
N HIS A 93 -1.81 9.19 7.16
CA HIS A 93 -2.76 10.24 7.47
C HIS A 93 -2.18 11.23 8.48
N ARG A 94 -2.45 12.53 8.28
CA ARG A 94 -1.94 13.62 9.13
C ARG A 94 -2.28 13.45 10.62
N SER A 95 -3.38 12.77 10.94
CA SER A 95 -3.79 12.56 12.34
C SER A 95 -2.93 11.54 13.09
N VAL A 96 -2.06 10.79 12.41
CA VAL A 96 -1.19 9.79 13.03
C VAL A 96 -0.05 10.50 13.75
N ALA A 97 0.19 10.14 15.02
CA ALA A 97 1.24 10.73 15.82
C ALA A 97 2.62 10.57 15.15
N SER A 98 3.41 11.65 15.13
CA SER A 98 4.67 11.72 14.39
C SER A 98 5.68 10.65 14.82
N ASP A 99 5.74 10.32 16.11
CA ASP A 99 6.62 9.27 16.64
C ASP A 99 6.22 7.87 16.17
N VAL A 100 4.92 7.60 16.07
CA VAL A 100 4.37 6.35 15.51
C VAL A 100 4.72 6.25 14.02
N SER A 101 4.47 7.31 13.25
CA SER A 101 4.80 7.37 11.83
C SER A 101 6.30 7.15 11.58
N LYS A 102 7.17 7.83 12.34
CA LYS A 102 8.63 7.66 12.21
C LYS A 102 9.08 6.24 12.52
N ARG A 103 8.59 5.64 13.62
CA ARG A 103 8.93 4.24 13.97
C ARG A 103 8.48 3.27 12.88
N PHE A 104 7.31 3.47 12.31
CA PHE A 104 6.80 2.64 11.22
C PHE A 104 7.68 2.78 9.96
N ILE A 105 7.97 4.02 9.53
CA ILE A 105 8.85 4.32 8.40
C ILE A 105 10.22 3.65 8.59
N THR A 106 10.87 3.89 9.73
CA THR A 106 12.18 3.31 10.03
C THR A 106 12.16 1.79 10.00
N ARG A 107 11.10 1.17 10.54
CA ARG A 107 10.96 -0.30 10.53
C ARG A 107 10.82 -0.84 9.10
N CYS A 108 9.96 -0.26 8.27
CA CYS A 108 9.79 -0.67 6.88
C CYS A 108 11.09 -0.55 6.07
N MET A 109 11.80 0.57 6.23
CA MET A 109 13.06 0.80 5.52
C MET A 109 14.20 -0.12 6.00
N ALA A 110 14.18 -0.52 7.27
CA ALA A 110 15.15 -1.46 7.82
C ALA A 110 14.87 -2.91 7.40
N GLU A 111 13.59 -3.31 7.34
CA GLU A 111 13.20 -4.67 6.95
C GLU A 111 13.41 -4.91 5.45
N TRP A 112 13.05 -3.94 4.61
CA TRP A 112 13.12 -4.05 3.15
C TRP A 112 13.99 -2.92 2.56
N PRO A 113 15.32 -2.96 2.78
CA PRO A 113 16.24 -1.90 2.34
C PRO A 113 16.40 -1.81 0.81
N GLU A 114 16.02 -2.86 0.10
CA GLU A 114 16.13 -2.96 -1.36
C GLU A 114 14.96 -2.29 -2.10
N VAL A 115 13.87 -2.00 -1.38
CA VAL A 115 12.69 -1.34 -1.93
C VAL A 115 12.94 0.16 -2.07
N LYS A 116 12.56 0.73 -3.21
CA LYS A 116 12.55 2.18 -3.40
C LYS A 116 11.32 2.79 -2.73
N TRP A 117 11.51 3.18 -1.47
CA TRP A 117 10.49 3.81 -0.65
C TRP A 117 10.25 5.28 -1.04
N THR A 118 8.98 5.65 -1.16
CA THR A 118 8.51 7.04 -1.19
C THR A 118 7.46 7.20 -0.10
N TRP A 119 7.57 8.28 0.67
CA TRP A 119 6.67 8.50 1.81
C TRP A 119 5.94 9.83 1.65
N GLY A 120 4.71 9.87 2.13
CA GLY A 120 3.90 11.08 2.10
C GLY A 120 2.99 11.21 3.31
N ILE A 121 2.35 12.36 3.39
CA ILE A 121 1.28 12.68 4.32
C ILE A 121 0.06 13.01 3.48
N TRP A 122 -1.10 12.47 3.86
CA TRP A 122 -2.38 12.82 3.25
C TRP A 122 -3.37 13.28 4.33
N GLU A 123 -4.36 14.05 3.91
CA GLU A 123 -5.46 14.57 4.74
C GLU A 123 -6.67 14.76 3.81
N GLU A 124 -7.89 14.59 4.33
CA GLU A 124 -9.09 14.81 3.52
C GLU A 124 -9.11 16.23 2.92
N GLU A 125 -9.55 16.32 1.67
CA GLU A 125 -9.72 17.59 0.95
C GLU A 125 -8.42 18.41 0.76
N ARG A 126 -7.25 17.81 1.01
CA ARG A 126 -5.94 18.40 0.76
C ARG A 126 -5.15 17.61 -0.26
N GLU A 127 -4.23 18.32 -0.91
CA GLU A 127 -3.23 17.68 -1.75
C GLU A 127 -2.24 16.86 -0.93
N ASP A 128 -1.80 15.74 -1.49
CA ASP A 128 -0.80 14.87 -0.89
C ASP A 128 0.53 15.61 -0.73
N TYR A 129 1.12 15.48 0.46
CA TYR A 129 2.41 16.05 0.78
C TYR A 129 3.50 14.98 0.77
N TRP A 130 4.44 15.05 -0.17
CA TRP A 130 5.54 14.09 -0.27
C TRP A 130 6.73 14.49 0.61
N MET A 131 7.23 13.53 1.39
CA MET A 131 8.36 13.75 2.29
C MET A 131 9.69 13.76 1.52
N THR A 132 10.59 14.65 1.91
CA THR A 132 11.98 14.66 1.44
C THR A 132 12.86 13.82 2.37
N GLY A 133 14.07 13.44 1.91
CA GLY A 133 14.98 12.59 2.68
C GLY A 133 15.33 13.13 4.09
N GLU A 134 15.35 14.45 4.26
CA GLU A 134 15.61 15.11 5.56
C GLU A 134 14.48 14.88 6.58
N GLN A 135 13.27 14.63 6.10
CA GLN A 135 12.07 14.44 6.94
C GLN A 135 11.87 12.98 7.36
N LEU A 136 12.60 12.06 6.73
CA LEU A 136 12.61 10.63 7.03
C LEU A 136 13.54 10.28 8.20
N LEU A 137 14.36 11.24 8.66
CA LEU A 137 15.29 11.15 9.79
C LEU A 137 14.71 11.78 11.07
#